data_AF-A0A9N8Z6C1-F1
#
_entry.id   AF-A0A9N8Z6C1-F1
#
_cell.length_a   1.000
_cell.length_b   1.000
_cell.length_c   1.000
_cell.angle_alpha   90.00
_cell.angle_beta   90.00
_cell.angle_gamma   90.00
#
_symmetry.space_group_name_H-M   'P 1'
#
loop_
_entity.id
_entity.type
_entity.pdbx_description
1 polymer ?
#
loop_
_entity_poly.entity_id
_entity_poly.type
_entity_poly.pdbx_seq_one_letter_code
_entity_poly.pdbx_strand_id
1 'polypeptide(L)'
;MSLLRLNPTLRALSRAVTRPSVPFVTRSILNRTEFSNADVIGQRRCASGPKPKSNCVAKIKHPAPAWEANAVINGNIRNLSHLDFANKYLVLLFFPLNFTFVSDIKKEISTAYGVLFEEKGFAFRGLFIIDDLGLLRVSQIYDTEIGRSVDETLRLIQAIQHANTYGEVCPANWKRGSQAIKPNPRDSKEYFEKQGR
;
A
#
# COMPACT_ATOMS: atom_id res chain seq x y z
N MET A 1 18.72 -18.08 18.02
CA MET A 1 19.57 -17.00 17.48
C MET A 1 18.73 -15.73 17.41
N SER A 2 19.26 -14.66 17.98
CA SER A 2 18.61 -13.37 18.26
C SER A 2 17.76 -12.85 17.09
N LEU A 3 16.49 -12.54 17.39
CA LEU A 3 15.69 -11.58 16.64
C LEU A 3 16.61 -10.46 16.16
N LEU A 4 16.69 -10.25 14.85
CA LEU A 4 17.30 -9.07 14.26
C LEU A 4 16.87 -7.89 15.13
N ARG A 5 17.83 -7.15 15.71
CA ARG A 5 17.55 -5.84 16.31
C ARG A 5 17.04 -5.00 15.14
N LEU A 6 15.75 -5.12 14.83
CA LEU A 6 15.10 -4.34 13.79
C LEU A 6 15.41 -2.90 14.14
N ASN A 7 16.05 -2.21 13.20
CA ASN A 7 16.33 -0.78 13.27
C ASN A 7 15.06 -0.08 13.84
N PRO A 8 15.20 0.89 14.76
CA PRO A 8 14.06 1.63 15.32
C PRO A 8 13.00 2.01 14.28
N THR A 9 13.41 2.37 13.07
CA THR A 9 12.52 2.73 11.96
C THR A 9 11.70 1.53 11.44
N LEU A 10 12.27 0.34 11.34
CA LEU A 10 11.53 -0.87 10.95
C LEU A 10 10.51 -1.29 12.02
N ARG A 11 10.83 -1.09 13.31
CA ARG A 11 9.85 -1.30 14.39
C ARG A 11 8.71 -0.28 14.32
N ALA A 12 9.04 0.97 14.03
CA ALA A 12 8.04 2.02 13.86
C ALA A 12 7.11 1.74 12.67
N LEU A 13 7.66 1.25 11.55
CA LEU A 13 6.91 0.79 10.39
C LEU A 13 5.96 -0.35 10.75
N SER A 14 6.48 -1.41 11.40
CA SER A 14 5.66 -2.53 11.85
C SER A 14 4.49 -2.06 12.74
N ARG A 15 4.76 -1.17 13.71
CA ARG A 15 3.72 -0.60 14.58
C ARG A 15 2.70 0.27 13.85
N ALA A 16 3.13 1.05 12.86
CA ALA A 16 2.24 1.92 12.08
C ALA A 16 1.27 1.10 11.23
N VAL A 17 1.73 -0.05 10.72
CA VAL A 17 0.92 -1.01 9.97
C VAL A 17 -0.05 -1.78 10.89
N THR A 18 0.35 -2.09 12.13
CA THR A 18 -0.45 -2.92 13.07
C THR A 18 -1.37 -2.13 14.01
N ARG A 19 -1.53 -0.81 13.84
CA ARG A 19 -2.39 -0.02 14.74
C ARG A 19 -3.86 -0.48 14.64
N PRO A 20 -4.61 -0.45 15.76
CA PRO A 20 -5.93 -1.03 15.82
C PRO A 20 -6.85 -0.27 14.85
N SER A 21 -7.69 -1.05 14.17
CA SER A 21 -8.85 -0.61 13.41
C SER A 21 -9.38 0.71 13.97
N VAL A 22 -9.35 1.76 13.13
CA VAL A 22 -10.03 3.02 13.42
C VAL A 22 -11.42 2.65 13.94
N PRO A 23 -11.85 3.14 15.12
CA PRO A 23 -13.21 2.89 15.58
C PRO A 23 -14.16 3.29 14.46
N PHE A 24 -15.20 2.50 14.27
CA PHE A 24 -16.25 2.66 13.27
C PHE A 24 -16.98 4.00 13.51
N VAL A 25 -16.32 5.12 13.22
CA VAL A 25 -16.91 6.45 13.23
C VAL A 25 -17.61 6.54 11.89
N THR A 26 -18.89 6.19 11.95
CA THR A 26 -19.97 6.48 11.01
C THR A 26 -19.53 6.93 9.62
N ARG A 27 -19.63 5.97 8.70
CA ARG A 27 -20.13 5.97 7.31
C ARG A 27 -20.76 7.24 6.67
N SER A 28 -20.51 8.46 7.13
CA SER A 28 -21.25 9.67 6.71
C SER A 28 -20.40 10.75 6.00
N ILE A 29 -19.08 10.60 5.84
CA ILE A 29 -18.24 11.59 5.13
C ILE A 29 -17.49 10.97 3.93
N LEU A 30 -17.99 9.84 3.42
CA LEU A 30 -17.71 9.45 2.04
C LEU A 30 -19.02 9.53 1.27
N ASN A 31 -19.29 10.69 0.66
CA ASN A 31 -19.97 10.73 -0.63
C ASN A 31 -19.06 10.10 -1.70
N ARG A 32 -18.59 8.86 -1.46
CA ARG A 32 -18.13 8.01 -2.54
C ARG A 32 -19.40 7.52 -3.18
N THR A 33 -19.64 7.98 -4.41
CA THR A 33 -20.21 7.14 -5.47
C THR A 33 -20.06 5.68 -5.08
N GLU A 34 -21.21 5.05 -4.86
CA GLU A 34 -21.38 3.65 -4.51
C GLU A 34 -20.12 2.86 -4.85
N PHE A 35 -19.44 2.32 -3.84
CA PHE A 35 -18.63 1.14 -4.05
C PHE A 35 -19.64 0.08 -4.45
N SER A 36 -19.91 0.04 -5.75
CA SER A 36 -21.05 -0.67 -6.28
C SER A 36 -20.80 -2.15 -6.02
N ASN A 37 -21.86 -2.94 -5.95
CA ASN A 37 -21.69 -4.39 -6.02
C ASN A 37 -20.84 -4.78 -7.25
N ALA A 38 -20.77 -3.96 -8.31
CA ALA A 38 -19.91 -4.17 -9.47
C ALA A 38 -18.40 -3.99 -9.21
N ASP A 39 -17.98 -3.19 -8.21
CA ASP A 39 -16.57 -3.03 -7.79
C ASP A 39 -16.12 -4.17 -6.87
N VAL A 40 -17.01 -4.65 -5.99
CA VAL A 40 -16.84 -5.93 -5.28
C VAL A 40 -16.84 -7.11 -6.27
N ILE A 41 -17.65 -7.05 -7.35
CA ILE A 41 -17.62 -8.00 -8.46
C ILE A 41 -16.36 -7.80 -9.33
N GLY A 42 -15.77 -6.60 -9.42
CA GLY A 42 -14.47 -6.34 -10.04
C GLY A 42 -13.33 -6.97 -9.24
N GLN A 43 -13.43 -6.90 -7.92
CA GLN A 43 -12.59 -7.62 -6.97
C GLN A 43 -12.79 -9.13 -7.08
N ARG A 44 -14.03 -9.64 -7.24
CA ARG A 44 -14.25 -11.06 -7.60
C ARG A 44 -13.74 -11.41 -8.99
N ARG A 45 -13.80 -10.53 -10.00
CA ARG A 45 -13.24 -10.84 -11.33
C ARG A 45 -11.71 -10.93 -11.33
N CYS A 46 -11.04 -10.22 -10.42
CA CYS A 46 -9.59 -10.35 -10.20
C CYS A 46 -9.23 -11.41 -9.14
N ALA A 47 -10.14 -11.73 -8.19
CA ALA A 47 -9.89 -12.61 -7.04
C ALA A 47 -10.61 -13.97 -7.08
N SER A 48 -11.52 -14.23 -8.03
CA SER A 48 -12.31 -15.48 -8.15
C SER A 48 -12.14 -16.21 -9.48
N GLY A 49 -10.99 -16.03 -10.16
CA GLY A 49 -10.63 -16.79 -11.36
C GLY A 49 -9.14 -17.17 -11.37
N PRO A 50 -8.72 -18.15 -12.18
CA PRO A 50 -7.33 -18.58 -12.23
C PRO A 50 -6.47 -17.45 -12.81
N LYS A 51 -5.56 -16.94 -11.97
CA LYS A 51 -4.41 -16.06 -12.27
C LYS A 51 -4.72 -14.65 -12.81
N PRO A 52 -3.92 -13.63 -12.43
CA PRO A 52 -4.06 -12.29 -12.98
C PRO A 52 -3.83 -12.33 -14.49
N LYS A 53 -4.86 -12.00 -15.28
CA LYS A 53 -4.72 -11.82 -16.73
C LYS A 53 -3.82 -10.63 -17.00
N SER A 54 -2.99 -10.73 -18.04
CA SER A 54 -1.93 -9.80 -18.48
C SER A 54 -2.28 -8.31 -18.60
N ASN A 55 -3.54 -7.90 -18.43
CA ASN A 55 -4.01 -6.52 -18.59
C ASN A 55 -4.38 -5.83 -17.26
N CYS A 56 -4.19 -6.47 -16.11
CA CYS A 56 -4.49 -5.90 -14.79
C CYS A 56 -3.24 -5.32 -14.13
N VAL A 57 -2.71 -4.22 -14.69
CA VAL A 57 -1.62 -3.47 -14.07
C VAL A 57 -2.13 -2.73 -12.83
N ALA A 58 -1.36 -2.75 -11.75
CA ALA A 58 -1.63 -2.03 -10.50
C ALA A 58 -1.90 -0.53 -10.75
N LYS A 59 -3.07 -0.04 -10.30
CA LYS A 59 -3.49 1.37 -10.44
C LYS A 59 -3.87 1.96 -9.09
N ILE A 60 -3.44 3.20 -8.83
CA ILE A 60 -3.76 3.92 -7.59
C ILE A 60 -5.26 4.20 -7.53
N LYS A 61 -5.85 4.11 -6.32
CA LYS A 61 -7.30 4.17 -6.03
C LYS A 61 -8.12 2.98 -6.56
N HIS A 62 -7.51 1.96 -7.14
CA HIS A 62 -8.17 0.72 -7.53
C HIS A 62 -7.78 -0.43 -6.58
N PRO A 63 -8.57 -1.52 -6.55
CA PRO A 63 -8.17 -2.74 -5.85
C PRO A 63 -6.79 -3.21 -6.28
N ALA A 64 -5.96 -3.60 -5.31
CA ALA A 64 -4.64 -4.15 -5.60
C ALA A 64 -4.76 -5.49 -6.37
N PRO A 65 -3.87 -5.78 -7.33
CA PRO A 65 -3.88 -7.07 -8.02
C PRO A 65 -3.79 -8.24 -7.05
N ALA A 66 -4.66 -9.23 -7.24
CA ALA A 66 -4.69 -10.44 -6.45
C ALA A 66 -3.41 -11.26 -6.67
N TRP A 67 -2.87 -11.79 -5.58
CA TRP A 67 -1.73 -12.70 -5.61
C TRP A 67 -1.84 -13.79 -4.55
N GLU A 68 -1.18 -14.90 -4.83
CA GLU A 68 -1.00 -16.06 -3.95
C GLU A 68 0.39 -16.62 -4.23
N ALA A 69 1.18 -16.86 -3.18
CA ALA A 69 2.54 -17.33 -3.30
C ALA A 69 3.02 -18.04 -2.03
N ASN A 70 3.95 -18.97 -2.22
CA ASN A 70 4.68 -19.57 -1.12
C ASN A 70 5.65 -18.56 -0.52
N ALA A 71 5.57 -18.39 0.80
CA ALA A 71 6.41 -17.49 1.56
C ALA A 71 7.02 -18.18 2.79
N VAL A 72 8.22 -17.75 3.18
CA VAL A 72 8.89 -18.27 4.37
C VAL A 72 8.56 -17.38 5.57
N ILE A 73 7.78 -17.90 6.52
CA ILE A 73 7.47 -17.24 7.79
C ILE A 73 8.04 -18.06 8.94
N ASN A 74 8.92 -17.45 9.75
CA ASN A 74 9.55 -18.10 10.92
C ASN A 74 10.19 -19.46 10.57
N GLY A 75 10.85 -19.55 9.41
CA GLY A 75 11.51 -20.77 8.93
C GLY A 75 10.58 -21.82 8.31
N ASN A 76 9.26 -21.60 8.27
CA ASN A 76 8.30 -22.51 7.64
C ASN A 76 7.78 -21.92 6.32
N ILE A 77 7.68 -22.77 5.30
CA ILE A 77 7.02 -22.40 4.04
C ILE A 77 5.51 -22.44 4.30
N ARG A 78 4.84 -21.32 4.03
CA ARG A 78 3.38 -21.20 4.08
C ARG A 78 2.90 -20.60 2.77
N ASN A 79 1.76 -21.08 2.30
CA ASN A 79 1.07 -20.43 1.21
C ASN A 79 0.37 -19.18 1.77
N LEU A 80 0.67 -18.00 1.20
CA LEU A 80 0.09 -16.73 1.57
C LEU A 80 -0.64 -16.13 0.38
N SER A 81 -1.74 -15.45 0.67
CA SER A 81 -2.51 -14.68 -0.28
C SER A 81 -2.67 -13.24 0.18
N HIS A 82 -2.98 -12.35 -0.76
CA HIS A 82 -3.39 -10.98 -0.44
C HIS A 82 -4.57 -10.91 0.54
N LEU A 83 -5.43 -11.94 0.59
CA LEU A 83 -6.59 -12.00 1.48
C LEU A 83 -6.22 -12.17 2.95
N ASP A 84 -5.06 -12.76 3.26
CA ASP A 84 -4.58 -12.93 4.65
C ASP A 84 -4.30 -11.59 5.34
N PHE A 85 -4.18 -10.53 4.54
CA PHE A 85 -3.94 -9.15 4.97
C PHE A 85 -5.20 -8.28 4.87
N ALA A 86 -6.39 -8.86 4.68
CA ALA A 86 -7.64 -8.11 4.69
C ALA A 86 -7.82 -7.33 6.01
N ASN A 87 -8.37 -6.12 5.90
CA ASN A 87 -8.56 -5.19 7.02
C ASN A 87 -7.27 -4.74 7.72
N LYS A 88 -6.12 -4.92 7.07
CA LYS A 88 -4.82 -4.45 7.54
C LYS A 88 -4.15 -3.66 6.44
N TYR A 89 -3.33 -2.69 6.84
CA TYR A 89 -2.41 -2.06 5.90
C TYR A 89 -1.37 -3.10 5.47
N LEU A 90 -1.02 -3.09 4.19
CA LEU A 90 0.00 -3.97 3.63
C LEU A 90 1.03 -3.12 2.87
N VAL A 91 2.30 -3.25 3.27
CA VAL A 91 3.43 -2.71 2.52
C VAL A 91 4.05 -3.86 1.74
N LEU A 92 3.83 -3.89 0.43
CA LEU A 92 4.35 -4.91 -0.46
C LEU A 92 5.63 -4.39 -1.13
N LEU A 93 6.71 -5.15 -1.02
CA LEU A 93 8.04 -4.78 -1.51
C LEU A 93 8.53 -5.80 -2.55
N PHE A 94 9.01 -5.29 -3.68
CA PHE A 94 9.70 -6.08 -4.71
C PHE A 94 11.21 -5.82 -4.65
N PHE A 95 11.99 -6.84 -4.97
CA PHE A 95 13.44 -6.80 -5.04
C PHE A 95 13.94 -7.61 -6.25
N PRO A 96 15.07 -7.22 -6.88
CA PRO A 96 15.54 -7.82 -8.12
C PRO A 96 16.16 -9.23 -8.00
N LEU A 97 16.51 -9.70 -6.79
CA LEU A 97 17.29 -10.93 -6.59
C LEU A 97 16.64 -11.89 -5.57
N ASN A 98 17.02 -13.18 -5.66
CA ASN A 98 16.47 -14.37 -4.98
C ASN A 98 16.43 -14.38 -3.44
N PHE A 99 16.64 -13.26 -2.76
CA PHE A 99 16.54 -13.14 -1.30
C PHE A 99 15.18 -12.62 -0.84
N THR A 100 14.13 -12.78 -1.64
CA THR A 100 12.76 -12.40 -1.26
C THR A 100 12.08 -13.50 -0.46
N PHE A 101 11.40 -13.10 0.62
CA PHE A 101 10.61 -14.02 1.45
C PHE A 101 9.38 -14.58 0.74
N VAL A 102 9.03 -14.04 -0.43
CA VAL A 102 7.92 -14.47 -1.30
C VAL A 102 8.52 -14.96 -2.62
N SER A 103 8.11 -16.15 -3.05
CA SER A 103 8.61 -16.79 -4.27
C SER A 103 7.71 -16.46 -5.47
N ASP A 104 8.17 -15.58 -6.36
CA ASP A 104 7.49 -15.23 -7.63
C ASP A 104 8.13 -15.96 -8.82
N ILE A 105 8.13 -17.30 -8.79
CA ILE A 105 8.78 -18.12 -9.84
C ILE A 105 8.17 -17.86 -11.21
N LYS A 106 6.84 -17.68 -11.27
CA LYS A 106 6.09 -17.49 -12.52
C LYS A 106 6.16 -16.05 -13.04
N LYS A 107 6.70 -15.11 -12.26
CA LYS A 107 6.76 -13.67 -12.56
C LYS A 107 5.40 -12.99 -12.73
N GLU A 108 4.31 -13.70 -12.46
CA GLU A 108 2.93 -13.23 -12.62
C GLU A 108 2.63 -12.06 -11.67
N ILE A 109 3.20 -12.09 -10.45
CA ILE A 109 3.00 -11.02 -9.46
C ILE A 109 3.78 -9.78 -9.89
N SER A 110 5.04 -9.95 -10.31
CA SER A 110 5.87 -8.85 -10.81
C SER A 110 5.27 -8.18 -12.06
N THR A 111 4.67 -8.94 -12.98
CA THR A 111 3.95 -8.39 -14.13
C THR A 111 2.69 -7.65 -13.71
N ALA A 112 1.87 -8.21 -12.82
CA ALA A 112 0.63 -7.57 -12.37
C ALA A 112 0.88 -6.23 -11.66
N TYR A 113 2.01 -6.11 -10.94
CA TYR A 113 2.42 -4.87 -10.29
C TYR A 113 3.24 -3.93 -11.21
N GLY A 114 3.49 -4.31 -12.47
CA GLY A 114 4.19 -3.48 -13.44
C GLY A 114 5.67 -3.23 -13.09
N VAL A 115 6.29 -4.15 -12.36
CA VAL A 115 7.70 -4.03 -11.92
C VAL A 115 8.62 -5.03 -12.61
N LEU A 116 8.08 -5.95 -13.43
CA LEU A 116 8.88 -6.89 -14.18
C LEU A 116 9.66 -6.17 -15.29
N PHE A 117 10.97 -6.34 -15.31
CA PHE A 117 11.80 -6.01 -16.45
C PHE A 117 11.92 -7.26 -17.33
N GLU A 118 11.10 -7.34 -18.38
CA GLU A 118 10.92 -8.54 -19.21
C GLU A 118 12.23 -8.98 -19.88
N GLU A 119 13.04 -8.04 -20.37
CA GLU A 119 14.27 -8.34 -21.12
C GLU A 119 15.33 -9.09 -20.31
N LYS A 120 15.54 -8.72 -19.04
CA LYS A 120 16.53 -9.38 -18.15
C LYS A 120 15.89 -10.33 -17.13
N GLY A 121 14.56 -10.43 -17.11
CA GLY A 121 13.83 -11.38 -16.28
C GLY A 121 13.89 -11.14 -14.76
N PHE A 122 14.21 -9.92 -14.31
CA PHE A 122 14.17 -9.52 -12.89
C PHE A 122 13.14 -8.43 -12.64
N ALA A 123 12.76 -8.22 -11.37
CA ALA A 123 11.85 -7.13 -10.99
C ALA A 123 12.61 -5.88 -10.53
N PHE A 124 12.17 -4.69 -10.94
CA PHE A 124 12.59 -3.43 -10.34
C PHE A 124 12.23 -3.35 -8.86
N ARG A 125 12.81 -2.38 -8.14
CA ARG A 125 12.52 -2.17 -6.73
C ARG A 125 11.17 -1.45 -6.59
N GLY A 126 10.10 -2.22 -6.48
CA GLY A 126 8.75 -1.72 -6.22
C GLY A 126 8.43 -1.58 -4.72
N LEU A 127 7.70 -0.55 -4.35
CA LEU A 127 7.05 -0.39 -3.04
C LEU A 127 5.61 0.02 -3.26
N PHE A 128 4.70 -0.78 -2.71
CA PHE A 128 3.27 -0.58 -2.81
C PHE A 128 2.66 -0.50 -1.41
N ILE A 129 1.84 0.52 -1.16
CA ILE A 129 1.07 0.64 0.07
C ILE A 129 -0.38 0.38 -0.27
N ILE A 130 -0.93 -0.67 0.32
CA ILE A 130 -2.32 -1.11 0.20
C ILE A 130 -3.00 -0.80 1.53
N ASP A 131 -4.16 -0.14 1.47
CA ASP A 131 -4.93 0.16 2.67
C ASP A 131 -5.76 -1.03 3.17
N ASP A 132 -6.42 -0.84 4.31
CA ASP A 132 -7.27 -1.81 4.97
C ASP A 132 -8.49 -2.25 4.14
N LEU A 133 -8.88 -1.46 3.13
CA LEU A 133 -9.93 -1.81 2.15
C LEU A 133 -9.38 -2.58 0.94
N GLY A 134 -8.08 -2.85 0.89
CA GLY A 134 -7.43 -3.50 -0.24
C GLY A 134 -7.21 -2.59 -1.46
N LEU A 135 -7.31 -1.26 -1.29
CA LEU A 135 -7.06 -0.29 -2.35
C LEU A 135 -5.58 0.07 -2.39
N LEU A 136 -5.03 0.16 -3.60
CA LEU A 136 -3.67 0.63 -3.79
C LEU A 136 -3.60 2.16 -3.60
N ARG A 137 -2.78 2.61 -2.65
CA ARG A 137 -2.64 4.03 -2.27
C ARG A 137 -1.37 4.68 -2.76
N VAL A 138 -0.27 3.94 -2.76
CA VAL A 138 1.04 4.40 -3.21
C VAL A 138 1.68 3.34 -4.08
N SER A 139 2.26 3.76 -5.19
CA SER A 139 3.12 2.97 -6.05
C SER A 139 4.42 3.75 -6.26
N GLN A 140 5.54 3.18 -5.82
CA GLN A 140 6.88 3.72 -6.05
C GLN A 140 7.72 2.64 -6.69
N ILE A 141 8.32 2.96 -7.84
CA ILE A 141 9.18 2.05 -8.58
C ILE A 141 10.54 2.74 -8.69
N TYR A 142 11.57 2.03 -8.25
CA TYR A 142 12.95 2.49 -8.29
C TYR A 142 13.77 1.57 -9.16
N ASP A 143 14.82 2.14 -9.76
CA ASP A 143 15.87 1.34 -10.37
C ASP A 143 16.56 0.46 -9.31
N THR A 144 17.23 -0.59 -9.77
CA THR A 144 17.89 -1.61 -8.95
C THR A 144 19.01 -1.07 -8.06
N GLU A 145 19.61 0.06 -8.40
CA GLU A 145 20.72 0.67 -7.65
C GLU A 145 20.26 1.66 -6.57
N ILE A 146 18.99 2.10 -6.63
CA ILE A 146 18.47 3.14 -5.74
C ILE A 146 17.75 2.51 -4.54
N GLY A 147 18.20 2.90 -3.33
CA GLY A 147 17.59 2.48 -2.07
C GLY A 147 16.24 3.14 -1.78
N ARG A 148 15.44 2.50 -0.93
CA ARG A 148 14.16 3.04 -0.43
C ARG A 148 14.33 3.66 0.95
N SER A 149 13.53 4.68 1.26
CA SER A 149 13.47 5.29 2.59
C SER A 149 12.34 4.69 3.42
N VAL A 150 12.70 4.12 4.57
CA VAL A 150 11.71 3.60 5.53
C VAL A 150 10.97 4.77 6.21
N ASP A 151 11.65 5.89 6.47
CA ASP A 151 11.03 7.08 7.06
C ASP A 151 9.96 7.66 6.14
N GLU A 152 10.20 7.67 4.82
CA GLU A 152 9.21 8.11 3.85
C GLU A 152 8.01 7.16 3.79
N THR A 153 8.27 5.85 3.83
CA THR A 153 7.20 4.85 3.87
C THR A 153 6.31 5.05 5.11
N LEU A 154 6.93 5.27 6.28
CA LEU A 154 6.22 5.56 7.52
C LEU A 154 5.41 6.85 7.43
N ARG A 155 5.99 7.92 6.87
CA ARG A 155 5.32 9.22 6.67
C ARG A 155 4.08 9.06 5.78
N LEU A 156 4.18 8.30 4.69
CA LEU A 156 3.09 8.04 3.77
C LEU A 156 1.95 7.25 4.42
N ILE A 157 2.28 6.21 5.20
CA ILE A 157 1.27 5.44 5.96
C ILE A 157 0.53 6.37 6.94
N GLN A 158 1.25 7.21 7.67
CA GLN A 158 0.66 8.18 8.60
C GLN A 158 -0.25 9.19 7.87
N ALA A 159 0.16 9.66 6.69
CA ALA A 159 -0.63 10.59 5.89
C ALA A 159 -1.93 9.94 5.38
N ILE A 160 -1.85 8.68 4.91
CA ILE A 160 -3.02 7.91 4.48
C ILE A 160 -3.99 7.71 5.65
N GLN A 161 -3.47 7.32 6.81
CA GLN A 161 -4.28 7.13 8.02
C GLN A 161 -4.94 8.44 8.47
N HIS A 162 -4.22 9.56 8.42
CA HIS A 162 -4.77 10.89 8.73
C HIS A 162 -5.91 11.26 7.79
N ALA A 163 -5.69 11.13 6.47
CA ALA A 163 -6.70 11.44 5.47
C ALA A 163 -7.94 10.55 5.59
N ASN A 164 -7.76 9.26 5.88
CA ASN A 164 -8.87 8.33 6.08
C ASN A 164 -9.66 8.63 7.38
N THR A 165 -8.99 9.12 8.42
CA THR A 165 -9.62 9.39 9.74
C THR A 165 -10.34 10.73 9.79
N TYR A 166 -9.71 11.79 9.25
CA TYR A 166 -10.20 13.16 9.38
C TYR A 166 -10.87 13.70 8.11
N GLY A 167 -10.74 13.01 6.97
CA GLY A 167 -11.23 13.50 5.69
C GLY A 167 -10.45 14.70 5.13
N GLU A 168 -9.26 14.97 5.68
CA GLU A 168 -8.38 16.07 5.27
C GLU A 168 -7.32 15.60 4.27
N VAL A 169 -6.72 16.54 3.54
CA VAL A 169 -5.59 16.25 2.64
C VAL A 169 -4.27 16.73 3.24
N CYS A 170 -3.23 15.93 3.06
CA CYS A 170 -1.89 16.19 3.59
C CYS A 170 -1.05 16.96 2.55
N PRO A 171 -0.53 18.16 2.86
CA PRO A 171 0.32 18.94 1.95
C PRO A 171 1.69 18.29 1.68
N ALA A 172 2.47 18.89 0.78
CA ALA A 172 3.85 18.49 0.53
C ALA A 172 4.68 18.51 1.83
N ASN A 173 5.56 17.52 2.00
CA ASN A 173 6.37 17.34 3.21
C ASN A 173 5.58 17.20 4.52
N TRP A 174 4.27 16.92 4.47
CA TRP A 174 3.46 16.75 5.66
C TRP A 174 4.01 15.62 6.55
N LYS A 175 4.07 15.91 7.85
CA LYS A 175 4.41 14.97 8.91
C LYS A 175 3.28 14.96 9.94
N ARG A 176 3.23 13.91 10.74
CA ARG A 176 2.24 13.79 11.81
C ARG A 176 2.31 15.00 12.75
N GLY A 177 1.17 15.65 12.97
CA GLY A 177 1.06 16.87 13.78
C GLY A 177 1.20 18.18 12.99
N SER A 178 1.64 18.12 11.73
CA SER A 178 1.59 19.27 10.81
C SER A 178 0.15 19.57 10.40
N GLN A 179 -0.09 20.84 10.05
CA GLN A 179 -1.39 21.29 9.59
C GLN A 179 -1.78 20.60 8.28
N ALA A 180 -3.02 20.11 8.19
CA ALA A 180 -3.61 19.53 6.99
C ALA A 180 -4.65 20.50 6.39
N ILE A 181 -5.15 20.18 5.20
CA ILE A 181 -6.07 21.03 4.43
C ILE A 181 -7.43 20.34 4.37
N LYS A 182 -8.50 21.07 4.70
CA LYS A 182 -9.88 20.59 4.45
C LYS A 182 -10.17 20.68 2.95
N PRO A 183 -10.69 19.62 2.30
CA PRO A 183 -10.86 19.55 0.85
C PRO A 183 -12.09 20.32 0.34
N ASN A 184 -12.35 21.52 0.88
CA ASN A 184 -13.45 22.40 0.47
C ASN A 184 -12.87 23.78 0.13
N PRO A 185 -13.28 24.44 -0.98
CA PRO A 185 -12.74 25.75 -1.36
C PRO A 185 -12.91 26.86 -0.32
N ARG A 186 -13.92 26.74 0.55
CA ARG A 186 -14.16 27.70 1.65
C ARG A 186 -13.21 27.45 2.82
N ASP A 187 -13.17 26.20 3.29
CA ASP A 187 -12.42 25.82 4.48
C ASP A 187 -10.90 25.73 4.22
N SER A 188 -10.49 25.50 2.98
CA SER A 188 -9.07 25.46 2.60
C SER A 188 -8.39 26.83 2.77
N LYS A 189 -9.14 27.93 2.75
CA LYS A 189 -8.58 29.28 2.91
C LYS A 189 -7.86 29.46 4.24
N GLU A 190 -8.40 28.89 5.32
CA GLU A 190 -7.78 28.93 6.65
C GLU A 190 -6.33 28.40 6.62
N TYR A 191 -6.08 27.37 5.82
CA TYR A 191 -4.74 26.85 5.64
C TYR A 191 -3.85 27.81 4.84
N PHE A 192 -4.32 28.34 3.71
CA PHE A 192 -3.52 29.20 2.84
C PHE A 192 -3.18 30.56 3.48
N GLU A 193 -4.13 31.16 4.20
CA GLU A 193 -3.93 32.41 4.94
C GLU A 193 -2.82 32.26 5.99
N LYS A 194 -2.78 31.13 6.69
CA LYS A 194 -1.72 30.81 7.67
C LYS A 194 -0.35 30.60 7.04
N GLN A 195 -0.29 30.24 5.76
CA GLN A 195 0.96 30.09 5.00
C GLN A 195 1.42 31.40 4.33
N GLY A 196 0.72 32.51 4.57
CA GLY A 196 1.02 33.81 3.98
C GLY A 196 0.72 33.88 2.48
N ARG A 197 -0.32 33.15 2.03
CA ARG A 197 -0.76 33.09 0.64
C ARG A 197 -2.23 33.44 0.47
#